data_AF-A0A2E9PTT9-F1
#
_entry.id   AF-A0A2E9PTT9-F1
#
_cell.length_a   1.000
_cell.length_b   1.000
_cell.length_c   1.000
_cell.angle_alpha   90.00
_cell.angle_beta   90.00
_cell.angle_gamma   90.00
#
_symmetry.space_group_name_H-M   'P 1'
#
loop_
_entity.id
_entity.type
_entity.pdbx_description
1 polymer ?
#
loop_
_entity_poly.entity_id
_entity_poly.type
_entity_poly.pdbx_seq_one_letter_code
_entity_poly.pdbx_strand_id
1 'polypeptide(L)'
;MALAFARAGADISVGSLLADKGAAKVGGELSYLPGQDELQATREEIEGLGVRCLALGLDVTETESVQAFCNTTIAELGKVDIL
;
A
#
# COMPACT_ATOMS: atom_id res chain seq x y z
N MET A 1 3.75 8.61 8.82
CA MET A 1 3.91 9.76 7.91
C MET A 1 2.76 9.91 6.93
N ALA A 2 2.21 8.81 6.37
CA ALA A 2 1.04 8.83 5.49
C ALA A 2 -0.13 9.68 6.02
N LEU A 3 -0.52 9.53 7.29
CA LEU A 3 -1.60 10.32 7.90
C LEU A 3 -1.36 11.84 7.91
N ALA A 4 -0.10 12.28 7.96
CA ALA A 4 0.21 13.71 7.90
C ALA A 4 -0.01 14.27 6.50
N PHE A 5 0.35 13.52 5.45
CA PHE A 5 0.07 13.87 4.07
C PHE A 5 -1.43 13.83 3.76
N ALA A 6 -2.14 12.81 4.25
CA ALA A 6 -3.58 12.73 4.13
C ALA A 6 -4.28 13.93 4.79
N ARG A 7 -3.85 14.34 5.99
CA ARG A 7 -4.36 15.57 6.64
C ARG A 7 -4.02 16.85 5.88
N ALA A 8 -2.94 16.85 5.10
CA ALA A 8 -2.59 17.96 4.21
C ALA A 8 -3.37 17.92 2.87
N GLY A 9 -4.24 16.93 2.65
CA GLY A 9 -5.08 16.79 1.46
C GLY A 9 -4.44 15.99 0.32
N ALA A 10 -3.34 15.27 0.57
CA ALA A 10 -2.74 14.41 -0.44
C ALA A 10 -3.45 13.05 -0.51
N ASP A 11 -3.70 12.58 -1.73
CA ASP A 11 -4.13 11.21 -1.98
C ASP A 11 -2.98 10.24 -1.73
N ILE A 12 -3.28 9.06 -1.19
CA ILE A 12 -2.26 8.11 -0.73
C ILE A 12 -2.41 6.77 -1.44
N SER A 13 -1.32 6.24 -1.98
CA SER A 13 -1.22 4.83 -2.37
C SER A 13 -0.30 4.11 -1.40
N VAL A 14 -0.76 3.00 -0.82
CA VAL A 14 -0.01 2.20 0.14
C VAL A 14 -0.01 0.73 -0.28
N GLY A 15 1.12 0.07 -0.15
CA GLY A 15 1.24 -1.35 -0.42
C GLY A 15 2.17 -2.06 0.53
N SER A 16 1.91 -3.34 0.74
CA SER A 16 2.73 -4.21 1.58
C SER A 16 2.71 -5.64 1.04
N LEU A 17 3.73 -6.42 1.42
CA LEU A 17 3.74 -7.85 1.14
C LEU A 17 2.78 -8.52 2.11
N LEU A 18 1.74 -9.15 1.57
CA LEU A 18 0.64 -9.68 2.37
C LEU A 18 0.91 -11.10 2.83
N ALA A 19 0.43 -11.44 4.03
CA ALA A 19 0.68 -12.75 4.66
C ALA A 19 0.08 -13.93 3.86
N ASP A 20 -0.97 -13.67 3.09
CA ASP A 20 -1.69 -14.63 2.25
C ASP A 20 -0.98 -14.92 0.92
N LYS A 21 -0.03 -14.08 0.48
CA LYS A 21 0.78 -14.32 -0.73
C LYS A 21 1.80 -15.46 -0.60
N GLY A 22 1.80 -16.18 0.53
CA GLY A 22 2.60 -17.40 0.67
C GLY A 22 4.11 -17.15 0.62
N ALA A 23 4.56 -15.90 0.82
CA ALA A 23 5.97 -15.58 1.01
C ALA A 23 6.45 -16.39 2.22
N ALA A 24 7.19 -17.46 1.94
CA ALA A 24 7.73 -18.31 2.97
C ALA A 24 8.63 -17.44 3.84
N LYS A 25 8.20 -17.15 5.07
CA LYS A 25 9.04 -16.48 6.06
C LYS A 25 10.38 -17.21 6.07
N VAL A 26 11.44 -16.54 5.63
CA VAL A 26 12.76 -17.15 5.70
C VAL A 26 13.08 -17.30 7.18
N GLY A 27 13.60 -18.45 7.60
CA GLY A 27 13.91 -18.68 9.02
C GLY A 27 14.81 -17.57 9.56
N GLY A 28 14.29 -16.74 10.47
CA GLY A 28 14.98 -15.56 11.03
C GLY A 28 14.43 -14.20 10.59
N GLU A 29 13.45 -14.14 9.69
CA GLU A 29 12.83 -12.89 9.26
C GLU A 29 11.85 -12.33 10.31
N LEU A 30 12.16 -11.14 10.85
CA LEU A 30 11.23 -10.33 11.65
C LEU A 30 10.37 -9.46 10.73
N SER A 31 9.71 -10.08 9.75
CA SER A 31 8.84 -9.38 8.80
C SER A 31 7.39 -9.42 9.28
N TYR A 32 6.81 -8.25 9.50
CA TYR A 32 5.36 -8.11 9.68
C TYR A 32 4.71 -8.04 8.29
N LEU A 33 3.98 -9.10 7.96
CA LEU A 33 3.21 -9.19 6.73
C LEU A 33 1.75 -8.95 7.13
N PRO A 34 1.16 -7.78 6.85
CA PRO A 34 -0.22 -7.53 7.20
C PRO A 34 -1.17 -8.44 6.42
N GLY A 35 -2.33 -8.73 7.00
CA GLY A 35 -3.44 -9.32 6.27
C GLY A 35 -4.14 -8.32 5.36
N GLN A 36 -5.00 -8.82 4.46
CA GLN A 36 -5.88 -7.98 3.64
C GLN A 36 -6.76 -7.06 4.51
N ASP A 37 -7.30 -7.59 5.60
CA ASP A 37 -8.19 -6.84 6.49
C ASP A 37 -7.49 -5.65 7.16
N GLU A 38 -6.22 -5.79 7.51
CA GLU A 38 -5.43 -4.72 8.13
C GLU A 38 -5.05 -3.64 7.12
N LEU A 39 -4.73 -4.06 5.89
CA LEU A 39 -4.49 -3.15 4.78
C LEU A 39 -5.76 -2.35 4.46
N GLN A 40 -6.92 -3.01 4.47
CA GLN A 40 -8.21 -2.38 4.27
C GLN A 40 -8.58 -1.44 5.43
N ALA A 41 -8.31 -1.80 6.67
CA ALA A 41 -8.50 -0.90 7.82
C ALA A 41 -7.63 0.37 7.70
N THR A 42 -6.39 0.23 7.24
CA THR A 42 -5.49 1.36 6.97
C THR A 42 -6.06 2.28 5.88
N ARG A 43 -6.61 1.69 4.81
CA ARG A 43 -7.29 2.43 3.75
C ARG A 43 -8.46 3.25 4.31
N GLU A 44 -9.32 2.62 5.11
CA GLU A 44 -10.50 3.27 5.70
C GLU A 44 -10.11 4.42 6.65
N GLU A 45 -9.03 4.26 7.42
CA GLU A 45 -8.50 5.34 8.27
C GLU A 45 -8.07 6.55 7.44
N ILE A 46 -7.37 6.32 6.33
CA ILE A 46 -6.91 7.39 5.43
C ILE A 46 -8.08 8.04 4.69
N GLU A 47 -9.01 7.24 4.16
CA GLU A 47 -10.22 7.75 3.50
C GLU A 47 -11.11 8.53 4.48
N GLY A 48 -11.13 8.16 5.76
CA GLY A 48 -11.79 8.89 6.84
C GLY A 48 -11.26 10.32 7.06
N LEU A 49 -10.08 10.65 6.53
CA LEU A 49 -9.52 12.01 6.52
C LEU A 49 -9.98 12.86 5.32
N GLY A 50 -10.80 12.29 4.42
CA GLY A 50 -11.39 13.00 3.28
C GLY A 50 -10.52 13.00 2.00
N VAL A 51 -9.51 12.13 1.93
CA VAL A 51 -8.66 11.94 0.74
C VAL A 51 -8.92 10.58 0.10
N ARG A 52 -8.45 10.37 -1.13
CA ARG A 52 -8.53 9.06 -1.79
C ARG A 52 -7.37 8.18 -1.32
N CYS A 53 -7.66 6.91 -1.04
CA CYS A 53 -6.62 5.95 -0.71
C CYS A 53 -6.70 4.69 -1.57
N LEU A 54 -5.56 4.31 -2.16
CA LEU A 54 -5.38 3.03 -2.81
C LEU A 54 -4.54 2.14 -1.90
N ALA A 55 -5.06 0.96 -1.54
CA ALA A 55 -4.33 0.00 -0.72
C ALA A 55 -4.32 -1.36 -1.41
N LEU A 56 -3.14 -1.83 -1.82
CA LEU A 56 -2.97 -3.05 -2.60
C LEU A 56 -1.78 -3.87 -2.12
N GLY A 57 -1.84 -5.20 -2.29
CA GLY A 57 -0.69 -6.06 -2.07
C GLY A 57 0.46 -5.71 -3.01
N LEU A 58 1.67 -5.56 -2.47
CA LEU A 58 2.87 -5.16 -3.21
C LEU A 58 4.05 -6.02 -2.77
N ASP A 59 4.58 -6.81 -3.68
CA ASP A 59 5.91 -7.41 -3.54
C ASP A 59 6.93 -6.53 -4.26
N VAL A 60 7.82 -5.89 -3.51
CA VAL A 60 8.86 -5.00 -4.06
C VAL A 60 10.04 -5.77 -4.68
N THR A 61 10.13 -7.08 -4.43
CA THR A 61 11.16 -7.96 -5.02
C THR A 61 10.77 -8.46 -6.41
N GLU A 62 9.48 -8.40 -6.75
CA GLU A 62 8.94 -8.78 -8.05
C GLU A 62 8.65 -7.55 -8.92
N THR A 63 9.42 -7.40 -10.01
CA THR A 63 9.25 -6.28 -10.95
C THR A 63 7.83 -6.15 -11.50
N GLU A 64 7.17 -7.27 -11.80
CA GLU A 64 5.79 -7.27 -12.31
C GLU A 64 4.80 -6.75 -11.27
N SER A 65 4.97 -7.13 -10.00
CA SER A 65 4.14 -6.63 -8.90
C SER A 65 4.31 -5.12 -8.71
N VAL A 66 5.55 -4.62 -8.77
CA VAL A 66 5.83 -3.17 -8.70
C VAL A 66 5.21 -2.44 -9.88
N GLN A 67 5.38 -2.96 -11.09
CA GLN A 67 4.82 -2.35 -12.30
C GLN A 67 3.30 -2.27 -12.25
N ALA A 68 2.64 -3.36 -11.83
CA ALA A 68 1.19 -3.39 -11.67
C ALA A 68 0.70 -2.36 -10.65
N PHE A 69 1.36 -2.30 -9.49
CA PHE A 69 1.04 -1.34 -8.43
C PHE A 69 1.19 0.12 -8.89
N CYS A 70 2.29 0.44 -9.57
CA CYS A 70 2.52 1.77 -10.12
C CYS A 70 1.47 2.13 -11.17
N ASN A 71 1.15 1.21 -12.08
CA ASN A 71 0.15 1.43 -13.12
C ASN A 71 -1.24 1.69 -12.52
N THR A 72 -1.67 0.90 -11.53
CA THR A 72 -2.94 1.11 -10.85
C THR A 72 -2.94 2.43 -10.05
N THR A 73 -1.84 2.76 -9.38
CA THR A 73 -1.69 4.03 -8.66
C THR A 73 -1.85 5.22 -9.59
N ILE A 74 -1.19 5.20 -10.75
CA ILE A 74 -1.28 6.28 -11.75
C ILE A 74 -2.68 6.33 -12.38
N ALA A 75 -3.32 5.17 -12.63
CA ALA A 75 -4.66 5.14 -13.19
C ALA A 75 -5.71 5.76 -12.26
N GLU A 76 -5.63 5.47 -10.96
CA GLU A 76 -6.61 5.93 -9.97
C GLU A 76 -6.31 7.34 -9.43
N LEU A 77 -5.03 7.62 -9.12
CA LEU A 77 -4.61 8.88 -8.49
C LEU A 77 -4.04 9.90 -9.48
N GLY A 78 -3.72 9.47 -10.71
CA GLY A 78 -3.26 10.32 -11.81
C GLY A 78 -1.75 10.52 -11.88
N LYS A 79 -1.07 10.63 -10.73
CA LYS A 79 0.38 10.83 -10.64
C LYS A 79 0.92 10.41 -9.28
N VAL A 80 2.24 10.28 -9.18
CA VAL A 80 2.97 10.11 -7.92
C VAL A 80 3.92 11.29 -7.75
N ASP A 81 3.64 12.17 -6.79
CA ASP A 81 4.50 13.33 -6.48
C ASP A 81 5.61 12.98 -5.48
N ILE A 82 5.32 12.04 -4.57
CA ILE A 82 6.20 11.63 -3.46
C ILE A 82 6.13 10.10 -3.36
N LEU A 83 7.30 9.44 -3.31
CA LEU A 83 7.46 8.01 -3.07
C LEU A 83 8.34 7.77 -1.83
#